data_AF-A0A2K0TVT0-F1
#
_entry.id   AF-A0A2K0TVT0-F1
#
_cell.length_a   1.000
_cell.length_b   1.000
_cell.length_c   1.000
_cell.angle_alpha   90.00
_cell.angle_beta   90.00
_cell.angle_gamma   90.00
#
_symmetry.space_group_name_H-M   'P 1'
#
loop_
_entity.id
_entity.type
_entity.pdbx_description
1 polymer ?
#
loop_
_entity_poly.entity_id
_entity_poly.type
_entity_poly.pdbx_seq_one_letter_code
_entity_poly.pdbx_strand_id
1 'polypeptide(L)'
;MATNTYSKANFLQLLGLFSSGVLGQALNKPVLFTDGLSPHVDSVFFQHLTPTQSTWDQWGWGWIPQACLSVVQGTQYSPYDIEVYNVHYTDCASAVVMCRHNHAQMSIINMIDAFGRIPIHDRQWTQHILALPADSCSAGTGGAVTTFHGPCYIPSVFVHELTHTLDAYVNDKTGSTGAVHVYSTTSSYLNSVNQDSCVPDGYANTSPQEDYAQVSVLALYEKVNPGGLDPIGNWRCLVNAKNNLDSIIGQELTPGGSCTHRWADSTIVCMGPAAGCTSSKRGFSTRRGARVAGPKPVPANKKGDPLVSNLMPDLASAVNAKIDDFSHLVSNHTASIEATIRINAWNKAAGKATVPVPKA
;
A
#
# COMPACT_ATOMS: atom_id res chain seq x y z
N MET A 1 -9.44 30.50 -47.59
CA MET A 1 -8.43 29.67 -46.92
C MET A 1 -7.78 30.51 -45.84
N ALA A 2 -8.11 30.26 -44.58
CA ALA A 2 -7.44 30.87 -43.42
C ALA A 2 -7.52 29.85 -42.29
N THR A 3 -6.36 29.27 -41.97
CA THR A 3 -6.14 28.32 -40.88
C THR A 3 -6.14 29.11 -39.57
N ASN A 4 -7.12 28.86 -38.69
CA ASN A 4 -7.11 29.37 -37.32
C ASN A 4 -6.57 28.30 -36.38
N THR A 5 -5.33 28.52 -35.98
CA THR A 5 -4.66 27.95 -34.81
C THR A 5 -5.35 28.45 -33.53
N TYR A 6 -5.86 27.53 -32.70
CA TYR A 6 -6.26 27.88 -31.34
C TYR A 6 -5.09 27.68 -30.38
N SER A 7 -4.62 28.83 -29.90
CA SER A 7 -3.65 29.04 -28.82
C SER A 7 -4.11 28.36 -27.53
N LYS A 8 -3.17 27.64 -26.88
CA LYS A 8 -3.31 27.16 -25.51
C LYS A 8 -3.25 28.37 -24.57
N ALA A 9 -4.40 28.76 -24.02
CA ALA A 9 -4.46 29.82 -23.02
C ALA A 9 -4.11 29.26 -21.62
N ASN A 10 -3.12 29.92 -21.01
CA ASN A 10 -2.64 29.76 -19.66
C ASN A 10 -3.76 29.75 -18.61
N PHE A 11 -3.78 28.71 -17.78
CA PHE A 11 -4.30 28.79 -16.42
C PHE A 11 -3.11 28.55 -15.48
N LEU A 12 -2.44 29.64 -15.11
CA LEU A 12 -1.66 29.71 -13.88
C LEU A 12 -2.66 29.61 -12.73
N GLN A 13 -2.85 28.42 -12.19
CA GLN A 13 -3.23 28.26 -10.80
C GLN A 13 -1.97 27.81 -10.07
N LEU A 14 -1.51 28.65 -9.14
CA LEU A 14 -0.63 28.27 -8.04
C LEU A 14 -1.34 27.13 -7.29
N LEU A 15 -1.07 25.89 -7.67
CA LEU A 15 -1.21 24.74 -6.78
C LEU A 15 0.15 24.52 -6.15
N GLY A 16 0.19 24.54 -4.81
CA GLY A 16 1.34 24.07 -4.07
C GLY A 16 1.68 22.67 -4.54
N LEU A 17 2.85 22.54 -5.14
CA LEU A 17 3.50 21.29 -5.43
C LEU A 17 3.74 20.58 -4.08
N PHE A 18 2.93 19.58 -3.77
CA PHE A 18 3.32 18.53 -2.84
C PHE A 18 3.68 17.28 -3.65
N SER A 19 4.59 17.47 -4.60
CA SER A 19 5.72 16.55 -4.68
C SER A 19 6.63 16.91 -3.52
N SER A 20 6.44 16.32 -2.35
CA SER A 20 7.56 16.07 -1.46
C SER A 20 8.17 14.74 -1.93
N GLY A 21 9.11 14.66 -2.87
CA GLY A 21 9.99 15.70 -3.41
C GLY A 21 10.80 16.44 -2.35
N VAL A 22 10.72 16.02 -1.08
CA VAL A 22 11.89 16.14 -0.23
C VAL A 22 12.80 15.08 -0.82
N LEU A 23 13.84 15.50 -1.54
CA LEU A 23 15.02 14.66 -1.67
C LEU A 23 15.36 14.28 -0.22
N GLY A 24 14.97 13.07 0.19
CA GLY A 24 15.29 12.53 1.50
C GLY A 24 16.78 12.74 1.68
N GLN A 25 17.19 13.34 2.79
CA GLN A 25 18.62 13.36 3.07
C GLN A 25 19.04 11.92 3.18
N ALA A 26 19.90 11.49 2.25
CA ALA A 26 20.50 10.19 2.33
C ALA A 26 21.15 10.06 3.71
N LEU A 27 20.79 9.01 4.45
CA LEU A 27 21.27 8.83 5.82
C LEU A 27 22.77 8.53 5.85
N ASN A 28 23.31 8.00 4.74
CA ASN A 28 24.72 7.69 4.52
C ASN A 28 25.33 6.83 5.63
N LYS A 29 24.57 5.85 6.13
CA LYS A 29 24.97 4.92 7.18
C LYS A 29 25.37 3.57 6.59
N PRO A 30 26.32 2.85 7.24
CA PRO A 30 26.53 1.43 6.97
C PRO A 30 25.21 0.65 7.03
N VAL A 31 25.12 -0.45 6.30
CA VAL A 31 23.91 -1.27 6.23
C VAL A 31 24.08 -2.57 7.01
N LEU A 32 23.02 -3.05 7.66
CA LEU A 32 23.00 -4.36 8.31
C LEU A 32 22.93 -5.49 7.27
N PHE A 33 22.09 -5.34 6.24
CA PHE A 33 21.90 -6.30 5.16
C PHE A 33 22.31 -5.72 3.81
N THR A 34 23.37 -6.25 3.21
CA THR A 34 23.87 -5.79 1.89
C THR A 34 23.07 -6.34 0.72
N ASP A 35 22.31 -7.41 0.92
CA ASP A 35 21.46 -8.10 -0.07
C ASP A 35 19.97 -7.71 0.06
N GLY A 36 19.68 -6.66 0.82
CA GLY A 36 18.32 -6.19 1.11
C GLY A 36 17.68 -6.92 2.29
N LEU A 37 16.57 -6.39 2.79
CA LEU A 37 15.92 -6.92 3.99
C LEU A 37 15.12 -8.22 3.76
N SER A 38 14.40 -8.33 2.64
CA SER A 38 13.46 -9.43 2.34
C SER A 38 14.03 -10.84 2.51
N PRO A 39 15.26 -11.18 2.07
CA PRO A 39 15.85 -12.51 2.24
C PRO A 39 15.96 -12.99 3.70
N HIS A 40 16.01 -12.05 4.66
CA HIS A 40 16.21 -12.36 6.07
C HIS A 40 14.91 -12.50 6.86
N VAL A 41 13.80 -11.96 6.36
CA VAL A 41 12.55 -11.82 7.13
C VAL A 41 11.36 -12.58 6.55
N ASP A 42 11.27 -12.73 5.22
CA ASP A 42 10.02 -13.18 4.58
C ASP A 42 9.66 -14.64 4.89
N SER A 43 10.66 -15.51 5.02
CA SER A 43 10.43 -16.92 5.36
C SER A 43 9.73 -17.05 6.72
N VAL A 44 10.17 -16.26 7.70
CA VAL A 44 9.59 -16.19 9.04
C VAL A 44 8.20 -15.56 8.98
N PHE A 45 8.01 -14.47 8.23
CA PHE A 45 6.66 -13.90 8.05
C PHE A 45 5.68 -14.89 7.47
N PHE A 46 6.06 -15.62 6.42
CA PHE A 46 5.19 -16.66 5.87
C PHE A 46 4.88 -17.79 6.85
N GLN A 47 5.83 -18.12 7.73
CA GLN A 47 5.70 -19.19 8.71
C GLN A 47 4.88 -18.77 9.94
N HIS A 48 5.05 -17.54 10.42
CA HIS A 48 4.55 -17.09 11.72
C HIS A 48 3.42 -16.07 11.65
N LEU A 49 3.25 -15.35 10.53
CA LEU A 49 2.07 -14.53 10.28
C LEU A 49 1.04 -15.38 9.54
N THR A 50 0.06 -15.90 10.27
CA THR A 50 -1.07 -16.62 9.69
C THR A 50 -2.02 -15.62 9.01
N PRO A 51 -2.44 -15.85 7.76
CA PRO A 51 -3.37 -14.95 7.09
C PRO A 51 -4.71 -14.98 7.83
N THR A 52 -5.26 -13.81 8.10
CA THR A 52 -6.59 -13.66 8.70
C THR A 52 -7.64 -14.24 7.77
N GLN A 53 -8.57 -15.02 8.32
CA GLN A 53 -9.66 -15.59 7.54
C GLN A 53 -10.48 -14.48 6.88
N SER A 54 -10.86 -14.71 5.62
CA SER A 54 -11.58 -13.72 4.85
C SER A 54 -12.51 -14.32 3.81
N THR A 55 -13.46 -13.50 3.39
CA THR A 55 -14.30 -13.71 2.21
C THR A 55 -14.25 -12.47 1.33
N TRP A 56 -14.62 -12.56 0.06
CA TRP A 56 -14.64 -11.41 -0.82
C TRP A 56 -15.76 -11.50 -1.85
N ASP A 57 -16.22 -10.33 -2.30
CA ASP A 57 -17.17 -10.17 -3.39
C ASP A 57 -16.63 -9.16 -4.40
N GLN A 58 -16.89 -9.42 -5.69
CA GLN A 58 -16.47 -8.54 -6.77
C GLN A 58 -17.59 -7.55 -7.11
N TRP A 59 -17.22 -6.28 -7.30
CA TRP A 59 -18.14 -5.26 -7.76
C TRP A 59 -18.58 -5.54 -9.20
N GLY A 60 -19.80 -5.11 -9.54
CA GLY A 60 -20.23 -5.06 -10.93
C GLY A 60 -19.34 -4.14 -11.75
N TRP A 61 -18.98 -4.57 -12.96
CA TRP A 61 -18.13 -3.80 -13.87
C TRP A 61 -18.74 -2.41 -14.16
N GLY A 62 -17.86 -1.42 -14.35
CA GLY A 62 -18.23 -0.03 -14.63
C GLY A 62 -18.13 0.92 -13.44
N TRP A 63 -17.86 0.41 -12.24
CA TRP A 63 -17.71 1.19 -11.01
C TRP A 63 -16.32 1.02 -10.41
N ILE A 64 -15.74 2.11 -9.94
CA ILE A 64 -14.39 2.15 -9.37
C ILE A 64 -14.31 3.18 -8.24
N PRO A 65 -13.55 2.93 -7.16
CA PRO A 65 -13.21 3.97 -6.19
C PRO A 65 -12.41 5.08 -6.86
N GLN A 66 -12.73 6.35 -6.59
CA GLN A 66 -12.05 7.50 -7.19
C GLN A 66 -10.53 7.45 -6.98
N ALA A 67 -10.07 6.97 -5.81
CA ALA A 67 -8.65 6.80 -5.54
C ALA A 67 -7.99 5.80 -6.51
N CYS A 68 -8.62 4.64 -6.73
CA CYS A 68 -8.11 3.66 -7.69
C CYS A 68 -8.10 4.21 -9.12
N LEU A 69 -9.15 4.95 -9.50
CA LEU A 69 -9.21 5.60 -10.82
C LEU A 69 -8.08 6.60 -10.99
N SER A 70 -7.82 7.43 -9.98
CA SER A 70 -6.77 8.44 -10.00
C SER A 70 -5.37 7.82 -10.17
N VAL A 71 -5.07 6.74 -9.46
CA VAL A 71 -3.82 5.98 -9.63
C VAL A 71 -3.70 5.47 -11.07
N VAL A 72 -4.73 4.79 -11.58
CA VAL A 72 -4.70 4.20 -12.92
C VAL A 72 -4.58 5.27 -14.02
N GLN A 73 -5.24 6.41 -13.87
CA GLN A 73 -5.13 7.56 -14.79
C GLN A 73 -3.73 8.17 -14.83
N GLY A 74 -2.92 7.99 -13.78
CA GLY A 74 -1.51 8.36 -13.75
C GLY A 74 -0.59 7.40 -14.50
N THR A 75 -1.12 6.30 -15.06
CA THR A 75 -0.37 5.24 -15.75
C THR A 75 -0.81 5.10 -17.21
N GLN A 76 -0.18 4.18 -17.95
CA GLN A 76 -0.64 3.75 -19.27
C GLN A 76 -1.89 2.87 -19.27
N TYR A 77 -2.36 2.39 -18.11
CA TYR A 77 -3.42 1.40 -18.04
C TYR A 77 -4.82 2.00 -18.20
N SER A 78 -5.72 1.17 -18.71
CA SER A 78 -7.13 1.54 -18.87
C SER A 78 -7.89 1.25 -17.57
N PRO A 79 -8.73 2.17 -17.08
CA PRO A 79 -9.59 1.91 -15.92
C PRO A 79 -10.64 0.82 -16.16
N TYR A 80 -10.89 0.44 -17.42
CA TYR A 80 -11.82 -0.63 -17.77
C TYR A 80 -11.27 -2.03 -17.52
N ASP A 81 -9.96 -2.15 -17.35
CA ASP A 81 -9.27 -3.39 -17.03
C ASP A 81 -9.12 -3.61 -15.52
N ILE A 82 -9.71 -2.72 -14.70
CA ILE A 82 -9.67 -2.80 -13.25
C ILE A 82 -10.88 -3.59 -12.74
N GLU A 83 -10.60 -4.61 -11.96
CA GLU A 83 -11.54 -5.36 -11.14
C GLU A 83 -11.53 -4.76 -9.72
N VAL A 84 -12.68 -4.66 -9.08
CA VAL A 84 -12.79 -4.12 -7.71
C VAL A 84 -13.47 -5.14 -6.82
N TYR A 85 -12.94 -5.31 -5.60
CA TYR A 85 -13.39 -6.30 -4.64
C TYR A 85 -13.62 -5.67 -3.27
N ASN A 86 -14.70 -6.07 -2.59
CA ASN A 86 -14.80 -5.92 -1.14
C ASN A 86 -14.17 -7.16 -0.51
N VAL A 87 -13.24 -6.98 0.42
CA VAL A 87 -12.62 -8.07 1.18
C VAL A 87 -12.99 -7.93 2.65
N HIS A 88 -13.64 -8.96 3.18
CA HIS A 88 -14.15 -9.03 4.56
C HIS A 88 -13.23 -9.93 5.37
N TYR A 89 -12.44 -9.35 6.26
CA TYR A 89 -11.61 -10.10 7.21
C TYR A 89 -12.36 -10.33 8.51
N THR A 90 -12.13 -11.46 9.17
CA THR A 90 -12.88 -11.81 10.41
C THR A 90 -12.54 -10.94 11.62
N ASP A 91 -11.48 -10.14 11.55
CA ASP A 91 -11.01 -9.23 12.60
C ASP A 91 -11.39 -7.75 12.36
N CYS A 92 -12.12 -7.44 11.28
CA CYS A 92 -12.68 -6.11 11.03
C CYS A 92 -14.12 -6.22 10.53
N ALA A 93 -15.04 -5.52 11.19
CA ALA A 93 -16.46 -5.50 10.79
C ALA A 93 -16.68 -4.85 9.41
N SER A 94 -15.73 -4.02 8.97
CA SER A 94 -15.75 -3.35 7.69
C SER A 94 -14.88 -4.05 6.66
N ALA A 95 -15.32 -4.02 5.39
CA ALA A 95 -14.51 -4.50 4.29
C ALA A 95 -13.37 -3.52 3.95
N VAL A 96 -12.30 -4.08 3.38
CA VAL A 96 -11.27 -3.33 2.66
C VAL A 96 -11.54 -3.42 1.17
N VAL A 97 -11.51 -2.30 0.47
CA VAL A 97 -11.70 -2.27 -0.98
C VAL A 97 -10.36 -2.46 -1.67
N MET A 98 -10.25 -3.49 -2.50
CA MET A 98 -9.06 -3.78 -3.30
C MET A 98 -9.37 -3.61 -4.79
N CYS A 99 -8.50 -2.92 -5.52
CA CYS A 99 -8.59 -2.82 -6.97
C CYS A 99 -7.43 -3.58 -7.63
N ARG A 100 -7.72 -4.32 -8.69
CA ARG A 100 -6.72 -5.14 -9.36
C ARG A 100 -6.88 -5.01 -10.86
N HIS A 101 -5.80 -4.68 -11.55
CA HIS A 101 -5.78 -4.82 -13.01
C HIS A 101 -5.88 -6.30 -13.40
N ASN A 102 -6.74 -6.64 -14.35
CA ASN A 102 -7.02 -8.02 -14.77
C ASN A 102 -5.74 -8.80 -15.18
N HIS A 103 -4.75 -8.11 -15.74
CA HIS A 103 -3.43 -8.64 -16.11
C HIS A 103 -2.33 -8.50 -15.03
N ALA A 104 -2.64 -8.03 -13.81
CA ALA A 104 -1.64 -7.96 -12.74
C ALA A 104 -1.17 -9.36 -12.35
N GLN A 105 0.14 -9.53 -12.16
CA GLN A 105 0.76 -10.80 -11.74
C GLN A 105 0.33 -11.18 -10.32
N MET A 106 0.07 -10.20 -9.46
CA MET A 106 -0.55 -10.46 -8.17
C MET A 106 -2.03 -10.80 -8.36
N SER A 107 -2.40 -12.03 -7.99
CA SER A 107 -3.81 -12.43 -7.97
C SER A 107 -4.54 -11.75 -6.82
N ILE A 108 -5.87 -11.63 -6.91
CA ILE A 108 -6.67 -11.14 -5.78
C ILE A 108 -6.46 -11.99 -4.52
N ILE A 109 -6.22 -13.29 -4.68
CA ILE A 109 -5.94 -14.19 -3.54
C ILE A 109 -4.60 -13.84 -2.89
N ASN A 110 -3.57 -13.51 -3.68
CA ASN A 110 -2.28 -13.09 -3.12
C ASN A 110 -2.42 -11.77 -2.37
N MET A 111 -3.16 -10.80 -2.93
CA MET A 111 -3.43 -9.53 -2.26
C MET A 111 -4.14 -9.76 -0.92
N ILE A 112 -5.18 -10.61 -0.92
CA ILE A 112 -5.96 -10.93 0.27
C ILE A 112 -5.11 -11.64 1.33
N ASP A 113 -4.32 -12.63 0.92
CA ASP A 113 -3.46 -13.41 1.82
C ASP A 113 -2.36 -12.52 2.41
N ALA A 114 -1.60 -11.80 1.58
CA ALA A 114 -0.49 -10.96 2.03
C ALA A 114 -0.97 -9.84 2.96
N PHE A 115 -2.03 -9.12 2.59
CA PHE A 115 -2.60 -8.08 3.45
C PHE A 115 -3.19 -8.67 4.74
N GLY A 116 -3.81 -9.85 4.65
CA GLY A 116 -4.41 -10.53 5.81
C GLY A 116 -3.40 -11.06 6.83
N ARG A 117 -2.13 -11.21 6.45
CA ARG A 117 -1.03 -11.57 7.36
C ARG A 117 -0.55 -10.41 8.21
N ILE A 118 -0.76 -9.18 7.75
CA ILE A 118 -0.29 -7.99 8.45
C ILE A 118 -1.18 -7.75 9.68
N PRO A 119 -0.62 -7.36 10.83
CA PRO A 119 -1.40 -7.01 12.01
C PRO A 119 -2.56 -6.07 11.67
N ILE A 120 -3.74 -6.33 12.24
CA ILE A 120 -4.94 -5.52 11.98
C ILE A 120 -4.71 -4.06 12.35
N HIS A 121 -3.97 -3.81 13.43
CA HIS A 121 -3.73 -2.46 13.90
C HIS A 121 -2.84 -1.63 12.95
N ASP A 122 -1.97 -2.27 12.16
CA ASP A 122 -1.26 -1.62 11.06
C ASP A 122 -2.21 -1.42 9.86
N ARG A 123 -2.69 -2.53 9.28
CA ARG A 123 -3.40 -2.51 8.00
C ARG A 123 -4.76 -1.79 8.01
N GLN A 124 -5.32 -1.52 9.19
CA GLN A 124 -6.54 -0.73 9.33
C GLN A 124 -6.38 0.73 8.85
N TRP A 125 -5.14 1.25 8.81
CA TRP A 125 -4.79 2.57 8.32
C TRP A 125 -4.65 2.65 6.79
N THR A 126 -4.97 1.57 6.08
CA THR A 126 -5.05 1.55 4.62
C THR A 126 -6.49 1.68 4.14
N GLN A 127 -6.71 2.65 3.26
CA GLN A 127 -8.01 2.93 2.65
C GLN A 127 -8.28 1.95 1.49
N HIS A 128 -7.37 1.91 0.51
CA HIS A 128 -7.47 1.04 -0.68
C HIS A 128 -6.13 0.40 -0.99
N ILE A 129 -6.17 -0.81 -1.56
CA ILE A 129 -4.97 -1.47 -2.11
C ILE A 129 -5.16 -1.72 -3.60
N LEU A 130 -4.11 -1.47 -4.37
CA LEU A 130 -4.07 -1.67 -5.80
C LEU A 130 -3.00 -2.66 -6.22
N ALA A 131 -3.30 -3.46 -7.23
CA ALA A 131 -2.30 -4.25 -7.95
C ALA A 131 -2.32 -3.94 -9.45
N LEU A 132 -1.18 -3.52 -9.99
CA LEU A 132 -0.96 -3.21 -11.40
C LEU A 132 0.09 -4.13 -12.03
N PRO A 133 0.07 -4.34 -13.36
CA PRO A 133 1.07 -5.14 -14.04
C PRO A 133 2.44 -4.43 -14.04
N ALA A 134 3.52 -5.20 -13.89
CA ALA A 134 4.91 -4.77 -14.15
C ALA A 134 5.84 -5.99 -14.24
N ASP A 135 7.02 -5.85 -14.84
CA ASP A 135 7.94 -6.97 -15.01
C ASP A 135 8.63 -7.40 -13.70
N SER A 136 8.82 -6.46 -12.78
CA SER A 136 9.43 -6.69 -11.46
C SER A 136 8.53 -6.19 -10.34
N CYS A 137 8.79 -6.65 -9.11
CA CYS A 137 8.09 -6.14 -7.96
C CYS A 137 8.50 -4.68 -7.68
N SER A 138 7.51 -3.82 -7.50
CA SER A 138 7.66 -2.55 -6.81
C SER A 138 6.36 -2.11 -6.13
N ALA A 139 6.43 -1.22 -5.15
CA ALA A 139 5.25 -0.77 -4.45
C ALA A 139 5.41 0.65 -3.94
N GLY A 140 4.31 1.37 -3.75
CA GLY A 140 4.34 2.71 -3.20
C GLY A 140 3.03 3.09 -2.55
N THR A 141 3.13 3.93 -1.54
CA THR A 141 1.97 4.39 -0.75
C THR A 141 1.81 5.90 -0.86
N GLY A 142 0.66 6.31 -1.40
CA GLY A 142 0.25 7.71 -1.52
C GLY A 142 -0.98 7.96 -0.67
N GLY A 143 -0.86 8.78 0.37
CA GLY A 143 -1.93 9.00 1.33
C GLY A 143 -2.21 7.70 2.10
N ALA A 144 -3.43 7.17 2.00
CA ALA A 144 -3.80 5.87 2.57
C ALA A 144 -4.06 4.82 1.48
N VAL A 145 -3.47 5.00 0.29
CA VAL A 145 -3.66 4.14 -0.88
C VAL A 145 -2.32 3.51 -1.23
N THR A 146 -2.24 2.19 -1.14
CA THR A 146 -1.03 1.43 -1.44
C THR A 146 -1.17 0.74 -2.78
N THR A 147 -0.18 0.90 -3.65
CA THR A 147 -0.17 0.28 -4.98
C THR A 147 1.04 -0.63 -5.12
N PHE A 148 0.78 -1.89 -5.48
CA PHE A 148 1.81 -2.87 -5.80
C PHE A 148 1.84 -3.12 -7.31
N HIS A 149 3.04 -3.34 -7.85
CA HIS A 149 3.29 -3.58 -9.26
C HIS A 149 3.99 -4.92 -9.44
N GLY A 150 3.62 -5.68 -10.47
CA GLY A 150 4.32 -6.93 -10.81
C GLY A 150 4.14 -8.05 -9.77
N PRO A 151 5.08 -9.01 -9.69
CA PRO A 151 4.99 -10.17 -8.80
C PRO A 151 5.33 -9.85 -7.33
N CYS A 152 4.68 -8.85 -6.73
CA CYS A 152 4.93 -8.40 -5.35
C CYS A 152 4.24 -9.25 -4.25
N TYR A 153 4.18 -10.58 -4.34
CA TYR A 153 3.70 -11.39 -3.21
C TYR A 153 4.84 -11.61 -2.18
N ILE A 154 5.23 -10.51 -1.52
CA ILE A 154 6.40 -10.41 -0.64
C ILE A 154 5.95 -9.73 0.68
N PRO A 155 5.83 -10.46 1.81
CA PRO A 155 5.25 -9.93 3.04
C PRO A 155 5.98 -8.72 3.61
N SER A 156 7.32 -8.68 3.57
CA SER A 156 8.10 -7.52 3.99
C SER A 156 7.76 -6.25 3.22
N VAL A 157 7.49 -6.35 1.91
CA VAL A 157 7.05 -5.20 1.10
C VAL A 157 5.67 -4.73 1.54
N PHE A 158 4.75 -5.64 1.88
CA PHE A 158 3.45 -5.23 2.44
C PHE A 158 3.61 -4.47 3.76
N VAL A 159 4.39 -5.00 4.70
CA VAL A 159 4.65 -4.33 6.00
C VAL A 159 5.28 -2.96 5.77
N HIS A 160 6.29 -2.89 4.91
CA HIS A 160 6.97 -1.66 4.55
C HIS A 160 5.98 -0.59 4.05
N GLU A 161 5.16 -0.93 3.05
CA GLU A 161 4.23 0.01 2.46
C GLU A 161 3.12 0.47 3.41
N LEU A 162 2.57 -0.47 4.19
CA LEU A 162 1.49 -0.17 5.13
C LEU A 162 2.00 0.73 6.26
N THR A 163 3.25 0.55 6.68
CA THR A 163 3.90 1.39 7.70
C THR A 163 4.01 2.85 7.26
N HIS A 164 4.14 3.17 5.98
CA HIS A 164 4.11 4.58 5.52
C HIS A 164 2.81 5.28 5.92
N THR A 165 1.69 4.54 6.01
CA THR A 165 0.43 5.10 6.54
C THR A 165 0.50 5.33 8.05
N LEU A 166 1.17 4.46 8.82
CA LEU A 166 1.36 4.67 10.25
C LEU A 166 2.26 5.88 10.52
N ASP A 167 3.35 6.00 9.77
CA ASP A 167 4.29 7.13 9.85
C ASP A 167 3.54 8.47 9.69
N ALA A 168 2.60 8.51 8.74
CA ALA A 168 1.81 9.68 8.39
C ALA A 168 0.62 9.97 9.34
N TYR A 169 -0.03 8.95 9.91
CA TYR A 169 -1.37 9.10 10.52
C TYR A 169 -1.50 8.65 11.98
N VAL A 170 -0.77 7.63 12.44
CA VAL A 170 -0.87 7.17 13.85
C VAL A 170 -0.35 8.23 14.81
N ASN A 171 0.54 9.08 14.31
CA ASN A 171 1.30 10.05 15.09
C ASN A 171 0.57 11.38 15.31
N ASP A 172 -0.54 11.63 14.61
CA ASP A 172 -1.38 12.79 14.85
C ASP A 172 -2.28 12.58 16.09
N LYS A 173 -1.65 12.58 17.27
CA LYS A 173 -2.36 12.61 18.56
C LYS A 173 -3.16 13.91 18.79
N THR A 174 -3.12 14.87 17.86
CA THR A 174 -3.80 16.16 18.02
C THR A 174 -5.13 16.25 17.28
N GLY A 175 -5.33 15.51 16.18
CA GLY A 175 -6.58 15.54 15.41
C GLY A 175 -7.06 16.95 15.01
N SER A 176 -6.17 17.95 15.05
CA SER A 176 -6.55 19.37 15.15
C SER A 176 -6.21 20.20 13.91
N THR A 177 -5.39 19.69 12.98
CA THR A 177 -4.89 20.54 11.89
C THR A 177 -5.22 20.05 10.49
N GLY A 178 -5.65 18.79 10.33
CA GLY A 178 -5.84 18.21 9.00
C GLY A 178 -4.56 18.18 8.16
N ALA A 179 -3.38 18.32 8.80
CA ALA A 179 -2.08 18.26 8.16
C ALA A 179 -1.47 16.87 8.41
N VAL A 180 -1.05 16.20 7.34
CA VAL A 180 -0.30 14.94 7.41
C VAL A 180 1.00 15.19 8.18
N HIS A 181 1.25 14.43 9.24
CA HIS A 181 2.46 14.55 10.06
C HIS A 181 3.30 13.28 9.92
N VAL A 182 4.33 13.35 9.08
CA VAL A 182 5.26 12.24 8.81
C VAL A 182 6.29 12.17 9.94
N TYR A 183 6.11 11.25 10.89
CA TYR A 183 6.89 11.19 12.12
C TYR A 183 8.39 10.91 11.90
N SER A 184 8.75 10.14 10.88
CA SER A 184 10.13 9.86 10.51
C SER A 184 10.94 11.12 10.17
N THR A 185 10.26 12.21 9.81
CA THR A 185 10.90 13.51 9.55
C THR A 185 11.11 14.37 10.80
N THR A 186 10.60 13.93 11.95
CA THR A 186 10.76 14.66 13.20
C THR A 186 12.17 14.54 13.75
N SER A 187 12.59 15.55 14.53
CA SER A 187 13.87 15.47 15.26
C SER A 187 13.92 14.28 16.22
N SER A 188 12.77 13.78 16.73
CA SER A 188 12.73 12.60 17.60
C SER A 188 13.31 11.37 16.87
N TYR A 189 12.75 11.06 15.70
CA TYR A 189 13.19 9.91 14.92
C TYR A 189 14.60 10.13 14.36
N LEU A 190 14.86 11.29 13.75
CA LEU A 190 16.18 11.59 13.16
C LEU A 190 17.31 11.55 14.19
N ASN A 191 17.08 12.01 15.43
CA ASN A 191 18.09 11.92 16.49
C ASN A 191 18.35 10.47 16.91
N SER A 192 17.36 9.59 16.86
CA SER A 192 17.56 8.17 17.14
C SER A 192 18.38 7.48 16.05
N VAL A 193 18.03 7.72 14.77
CA VAL A 193 18.81 7.24 13.62
C VAL A 193 20.25 7.75 13.69
N ASN A 194 20.47 9.03 14.06
CA ASN A 194 21.82 9.58 14.20
C ASN A 194 22.68 8.90 15.27
N GLN A 195 22.08 8.33 16.32
CA GLN A 195 22.78 7.57 17.36
C GLN A 195 23.12 6.14 16.94
N ASP A 196 22.44 5.63 15.91
CA ASP A 196 22.70 4.31 15.36
C ASP A 196 23.93 4.28 14.46
N SER A 197 24.66 3.16 14.48
CA SER A 197 25.86 2.96 13.67
C SER A 197 25.57 2.31 12.31
N CYS A 198 24.33 1.87 12.08
CA CYS A 198 23.87 1.30 10.81
C CYS A 198 22.38 1.65 10.55
N VAL A 199 21.90 1.29 9.36
CA VAL A 199 20.47 1.20 8.98
C VAL A 199 20.18 -0.22 8.48
N PRO A 200 18.90 -0.65 8.33
CA PRO A 200 18.56 -2.02 7.92
C PRO A 200 19.24 -2.46 6.62
N ASP A 201 19.10 -1.71 5.54
CA ASP A 201 19.65 -2.04 4.22
C ASP A 201 19.94 -0.79 3.37
N GLY A 202 20.36 -1.00 2.12
CA GLY A 202 20.65 0.10 1.20
C GLY A 202 19.43 0.99 0.90
N TYR A 203 18.21 0.43 0.94
CA TYR A 203 17.00 1.18 0.65
C TYR A 203 16.62 2.12 1.81
N ALA A 204 16.84 1.69 3.05
CA ALA A 204 16.68 2.55 4.23
C ALA A 204 17.51 3.85 4.15
N ASN A 205 18.66 3.84 3.46
CA ASN A 205 19.48 5.04 3.30
C ASN A 205 18.88 6.10 2.37
N THR A 206 17.84 5.79 1.59
CA THR A 206 17.28 6.73 0.61
C THR A 206 16.54 7.89 1.26
N SER A 207 15.88 7.66 2.40
CA SER A 207 15.21 8.71 3.17
C SER A 207 14.91 8.25 4.61
N PRO A 208 14.64 9.18 5.55
CA PRO A 208 14.14 8.83 6.88
C PRO A 208 12.85 8.01 6.86
N GLN A 209 11.97 8.24 5.88
CA GLN A 209 10.72 7.50 5.68
C GLN A 209 11.00 6.04 5.33
N GLU A 210 11.93 5.79 4.40
CA GLU A 210 12.29 4.42 4.03
C GLU A 210 13.01 3.70 5.16
N ASP A 211 13.85 4.39 5.92
CA ASP A 211 14.43 3.82 7.14
C ASP A 211 13.36 3.45 8.16
N TYR A 212 12.38 4.32 8.41
CA TYR A 212 11.26 4.04 9.31
C TYR A 212 10.45 2.81 8.87
N ALA A 213 10.15 2.71 7.58
CA ALA A 213 9.44 1.57 7.02
C ALA A 213 10.26 0.27 7.14
N GLN A 214 11.57 0.31 6.86
CA GLN A 214 12.46 -0.86 7.01
C GLN A 214 12.67 -1.28 8.47
N VAL A 215 12.80 -0.33 9.38
CA VAL A 215 12.89 -0.60 10.83
C VAL A 215 11.59 -1.21 11.34
N SER A 216 10.43 -0.83 10.80
CA SER A 216 9.14 -1.43 11.15
C SER A 216 9.01 -2.88 10.73
N VAL A 217 9.57 -3.25 9.57
CA VAL A 217 9.69 -4.65 9.15
C VAL A 217 10.47 -5.45 10.20
N LEU A 218 11.61 -4.93 10.68
CA LEU A 218 12.37 -5.58 11.76
C LEU A 218 11.61 -5.63 13.09
N ALA A 219 10.87 -4.57 13.44
CA ALA A 219 10.06 -4.54 14.65
C ALA A 219 8.93 -5.59 14.63
N LEU A 220 8.25 -5.78 13.48
CA LEU A 220 7.29 -6.86 13.33
C LEU A 220 7.99 -8.23 13.37
N TYR A 221 9.13 -8.39 12.69
CA TYR A 221 9.90 -9.63 12.70
C TYR A 221 10.25 -10.05 14.13
N GLU A 222 10.75 -9.13 14.96
CA GLU A 222 11.09 -9.41 16.35
C GLU A 222 9.92 -10.01 17.14
N LYS A 223 8.70 -9.52 16.89
CA LYS A 223 7.49 -9.95 17.60
C LYS A 223 7.04 -11.35 17.19
N VAL A 224 7.34 -11.78 15.97
CA VAL A 224 6.82 -13.05 15.42
C VAL A 224 7.88 -14.14 15.31
N ASN A 225 9.16 -13.78 15.34
CA ASN A 225 10.25 -14.72 15.31
C ASN A 225 10.61 -15.22 16.71
N PRO A 226 10.56 -16.54 16.98
CA PRO A 226 11.15 -17.09 18.20
C PRO A 226 12.64 -16.75 18.28
N GLY A 227 13.06 -16.03 19.32
CA GLY A 227 14.43 -15.52 19.47
C GLY A 227 14.64 -14.08 19.00
N GLY A 228 13.58 -13.38 18.57
CA GLY A 228 13.63 -11.97 18.21
C GLY A 228 14.54 -11.72 17.00
N LEU A 229 15.32 -10.65 17.05
CA LEU A 229 16.23 -10.24 15.97
C LEU A 229 17.61 -10.91 16.00
N ASP A 230 17.98 -11.58 17.10
CA ASP A 230 19.33 -12.15 17.26
C ASP A 230 19.73 -13.15 16.15
N PRO A 231 18.81 -13.97 15.56
CA PRO A 231 19.18 -14.90 14.49
C PRO A 231 19.58 -14.26 13.15
N ILE A 232 19.23 -12.98 12.91
CA ILE A 232 19.45 -12.31 11.62
C ILE A 232 20.58 -11.27 11.66
N GLY A 233 21.48 -11.36 12.65
CA GLY A 233 22.71 -10.58 12.69
C GLY A 233 22.74 -9.50 13.78
N ASN A 234 23.71 -8.60 13.68
CA ASN A 234 23.99 -7.60 14.72
C ASN A 234 23.05 -6.39 14.64
N TRP A 235 21.75 -6.62 14.81
CA TRP A 235 20.70 -5.59 14.77
C TRP A 235 20.89 -4.47 15.79
N ARG A 236 21.70 -4.68 16.83
CA ARG A 236 21.97 -3.67 17.88
C ARG A 236 22.62 -2.39 17.33
N CYS A 237 23.13 -2.40 16.10
CA CYS A 237 23.62 -1.19 15.44
C CYS A 237 22.52 -0.18 15.07
N LEU A 238 21.24 -0.58 15.03
CA LEU A 238 20.06 0.26 14.76
C LEU A 238 19.06 0.36 15.93
N VAL A 239 19.51 0.04 17.15
CA VAL A 239 18.66 -0.12 18.33
C VAL A 239 17.90 1.15 18.72
N ASN A 240 18.46 2.34 18.47
CA ASN A 240 17.84 3.58 18.90
C ASN A 240 16.62 3.91 18.04
N ALA A 241 16.74 3.82 16.71
CA ALA A 241 15.64 4.00 15.78
C ALA A 241 14.53 2.98 16.04
N LYS A 242 14.88 1.71 16.24
CA LYS A 242 13.92 0.67 16.58
C LYS A 242 13.18 0.96 17.89
N ASN A 243 13.89 1.29 18.98
CA ASN A 243 13.25 1.60 20.26
C ASN A 243 12.36 2.85 20.18
N ASN A 244 12.79 3.87 19.43
CA ASN A 244 11.99 5.06 19.17
C ASN A 244 10.69 4.68 18.45
N LEU A 245 10.80 3.90 17.36
CA LEU A 245 9.67 3.41 16.58
C LEU A 245 8.71 2.55 17.41
N ASP A 246 9.22 1.62 18.20
CA ASP A 246 8.40 0.76 19.07
C ASP A 246 7.61 1.56 20.11
N SER A 247 8.17 2.67 20.61
CA SER A 247 7.47 3.56 21.54
C SER A 247 6.28 4.29 20.93
N ILE A 248 6.22 4.31 19.59
CA ILE A 248 5.26 5.06 18.80
C ILE A 248 4.23 4.14 18.15
N ILE A 249 4.68 3.14 17.37
CA ILE A 249 3.81 2.22 16.62
C ILE A 249 3.97 0.74 17.02
N GLY A 250 4.74 0.44 18.07
CA GLY A 250 5.00 -0.95 18.46
C GLY A 250 3.73 -1.76 18.80
N GLN A 251 2.64 -1.10 19.18
CA GLN A 251 1.32 -1.74 19.36
C GLN A 251 0.63 -2.05 18.02
N GLU A 252 0.76 -1.16 17.03
CA GLU A 252 0.18 -1.36 15.70
C GLU A 252 0.78 -2.58 14.99
N LEU A 253 2.07 -2.87 15.27
CA LEU A 253 2.80 -4.02 14.75
C LEU A 253 2.58 -5.31 15.56
N THR A 254 1.70 -5.34 16.55
CA THR A 254 1.44 -6.55 17.35
C THR A 254 0.37 -7.42 16.69
N PRO A 255 0.65 -8.69 16.32
CA PRO A 255 -0.33 -9.56 15.70
C PRO A 255 -1.58 -9.82 16.55
N GLY A 256 -2.71 -10.02 15.88
CA GLY A 256 -4.01 -10.23 16.51
C GLY A 256 -4.73 -8.93 16.88
N GLY A 257 -5.88 -9.06 17.52
CA GLY A 257 -6.73 -7.93 17.91
C GLY A 257 -7.95 -7.77 17.02
N SER A 258 -8.50 -6.56 16.99
CA SER A 258 -9.66 -6.22 16.17
C SER A 258 -9.56 -4.77 15.71
N CYS A 259 -10.15 -4.53 14.56
CA CYS A 259 -10.23 -3.24 13.90
C CYS A 259 -10.86 -2.19 14.83
N THR A 260 -10.18 -1.07 15.02
CA THR A 260 -10.66 0.07 15.81
C THR A 260 -10.75 1.35 14.98
N HIS A 261 -10.19 1.33 13.77
CA HIS A 261 -10.13 2.45 12.86
C HIS A 261 -10.42 1.99 11.42
N ARG A 262 -11.05 2.84 10.62
CA ARG A 262 -11.09 2.77 9.16
C ARG A 262 -11.11 4.16 8.56
N TRP A 263 -10.58 4.28 7.36
CA TRP A 263 -10.86 5.42 6.50
C TRP A 263 -12.22 5.26 5.83
N ALA A 264 -12.92 6.38 5.61
CA ALA A 264 -14.08 6.37 4.70
C ALA A 264 -13.60 5.97 3.30
N ASP A 265 -14.37 5.17 2.58
CA ASP A 265 -14.01 4.81 1.21
C ASP A 265 -13.99 6.06 0.34
N SER A 266 -13.16 6.03 -0.71
CA SER A 266 -13.15 7.12 -1.68
C SER A 266 -14.47 7.10 -2.47
N THR A 267 -14.84 8.24 -3.05
CA THR A 267 -16.11 8.34 -3.78
C THR A 267 -16.16 7.29 -4.88
N ILE A 268 -17.23 6.49 -4.91
CA ILE A 268 -17.45 5.52 -5.98
C ILE A 268 -17.90 6.29 -7.23
N VAL A 269 -17.11 6.17 -8.29
CA VAL A 269 -17.31 6.84 -9.58
C VAL A 269 -17.44 5.82 -10.71
N CYS A 270 -17.96 6.28 -11.84
CA CYS A 270 -18.03 5.45 -13.03
C CYS A 270 -16.70 5.44 -13.79
N MET A 271 -16.33 4.28 -14.34
CA MET A 271 -15.06 4.09 -15.06
C MET A 271 -14.93 4.95 -16.33
N GLY A 272 -16.04 5.21 -17.03
CA GLY A 272 -16.02 6.04 -18.25
C GLY A 272 -17.11 5.71 -19.28
N PRO A 273 -17.01 6.21 -20.52
CA PRO A 273 -18.03 6.03 -21.55
C PRO A 273 -18.30 4.58 -21.93
N ALA A 274 -17.30 3.70 -21.89
CA ALA A 274 -17.51 2.27 -22.15
C ALA A 274 -18.41 1.62 -21.09
N ALA A 275 -18.45 2.17 -19.88
CA ALA A 275 -19.37 1.79 -18.82
C ALA A 275 -20.76 2.45 -18.93
N GLY A 276 -21.03 3.17 -20.03
CA GLY A 276 -22.29 3.88 -20.27
C GLY A 276 -22.37 5.26 -19.62
N CYS A 277 -21.24 5.83 -19.18
CA CYS A 277 -21.22 7.09 -18.44
C CYS A 277 -20.87 8.30 -19.29
N THR A 278 -21.42 9.45 -18.93
CA THR A 278 -21.15 10.72 -19.63
C THR A 278 -20.10 11.52 -18.87
N SER A 279 -19.19 12.16 -19.60
CA SER A 279 -18.22 13.09 -19.01
C SER A 279 -18.93 14.28 -18.36
N SER A 280 -18.44 14.70 -17.20
CA SER A 280 -18.87 15.89 -16.48
C SER A 280 -17.66 16.67 -15.99
N LYS A 281 -17.84 17.92 -15.58
CA LYS A 281 -16.75 18.74 -15.00
C LYS A 281 -16.12 18.15 -13.72
N ARG A 282 -16.74 17.14 -13.10
CA ARG A 282 -16.26 16.44 -11.89
C ARG A 282 -15.90 14.96 -12.15
N GLY A 283 -15.63 14.58 -13.40
CA GLY A 283 -15.40 13.18 -13.80
C GLY A 283 -16.61 12.55 -14.52
N PHE A 284 -16.70 11.23 -14.59
CA PHE A 284 -17.81 10.55 -15.27
C PHE A 284 -19.03 10.40 -14.35
N SER A 285 -20.20 10.80 -14.86
CA SER A 285 -21.47 10.68 -14.15
C SER A 285 -22.46 9.84 -14.94
N THR A 286 -23.32 9.11 -14.24
CA THR A 286 -24.44 8.39 -14.85
C THR A 286 -25.50 9.39 -15.31
N ARG A 287 -25.83 9.42 -16.60
CA ARG A 287 -26.98 10.19 -17.09
C ARG A 287 -28.27 9.55 -16.57
N ARG A 288 -29.28 10.35 -16.23
CA ARG A 288 -30.64 9.85 -15.94
C ARG A 288 -31.15 9.12 -17.19
N GLY A 289 -31.28 7.79 -17.12
CA GLY A 289 -31.68 6.91 -18.24
C GLY A 289 -30.53 6.19 -18.98
N ALA A 290 -29.26 6.38 -18.59
CA ALA A 290 -28.17 5.58 -19.12
C ALA A 290 -28.18 4.17 -18.49
N ARG A 291 -28.05 3.13 -19.32
CA ARG A 291 -27.83 1.75 -18.85
C ARG A 291 -26.36 1.61 -18.47
N VAL A 292 -26.04 1.95 -17.22
CA VAL A 292 -24.76 1.58 -16.61
C VAL A 292 -24.69 0.06 -16.54
N ALA A 293 -23.50 -0.53 -16.70
CA ALA A 293 -23.34 -1.97 -16.80
C ALA A 293 -23.80 -2.76 -15.55
N GLY A 294 -23.94 -2.11 -14.38
CA GLY A 294 -24.46 -2.73 -13.17
C GLY A 294 -24.90 -1.71 -12.09
N PRO A 295 -25.52 -2.18 -11.00
CA PRO A 295 -25.89 -1.32 -9.88
C PRO A 295 -24.66 -0.70 -9.24
N LYS A 296 -24.77 0.56 -8.80
CA LYS A 296 -23.70 1.24 -8.07
C LYS A 296 -23.44 0.53 -6.74
N PRO A 297 -22.21 0.13 -6.41
CA PRO A 297 -21.87 -0.45 -5.12
C PRO A 297 -22.13 0.54 -3.99
N VAL A 298 -22.42 -0.01 -2.80
CA VAL A 298 -22.50 0.76 -1.57
C VAL A 298 -21.10 0.82 -0.96
N PRO A 299 -20.61 1.98 -0.51
CA PRO A 299 -19.34 2.05 0.20
C PRO A 299 -19.36 1.12 1.42
N ALA A 300 -18.28 0.36 1.60
CA ALA A 300 -18.07 -0.47 2.77
C ALA A 300 -17.82 0.39 4.01
N ASN A 301 -17.16 1.53 3.84
CA ASN A 301 -16.84 2.48 4.91
C ASN A 301 -17.42 3.86 4.58
N LYS A 302 -18.37 4.35 5.38
CA LYS A 302 -19.00 5.66 5.20
C LYS A 302 -18.66 6.61 6.34
N LYS A 303 -18.53 7.88 6.02
CA LYS A 303 -18.37 8.93 7.03
C LYS A 303 -19.56 8.89 8.00
N GLY A 304 -19.26 8.78 9.30
CA GLY A 304 -20.25 8.65 10.36
C GLY A 304 -20.47 7.21 10.86
N ASP A 305 -19.90 6.20 10.19
CA ASP A 305 -19.88 4.84 10.73
C ASP A 305 -18.98 4.78 11.99
N PRO A 306 -19.26 3.89 12.98
CA PRO A 306 -18.60 3.91 14.29
C PRO A 306 -17.08 3.81 14.28
N LEU A 307 -16.49 3.12 13.29
CA LEU A 307 -15.04 2.94 13.15
C LEU A 307 -14.40 3.95 12.20
N VAL A 308 -15.19 4.75 11.47
CA VAL A 308 -14.69 5.55 10.36
C VAL A 308 -14.23 6.92 10.83
N SER A 309 -12.95 7.21 10.62
CA SER A 309 -12.38 8.53 10.90
C SER A 309 -13.01 9.61 10.02
N ASN A 310 -13.23 10.78 10.62
CA ASN A 310 -13.71 11.97 9.90
C ASN A 310 -12.59 12.70 9.16
N LEU A 311 -11.34 12.39 9.47
CA LEU A 311 -10.18 12.87 8.74
C LEU A 311 -10.15 12.13 7.39
N MET A 312 -10.10 12.87 6.27
CA MET A 312 -9.92 12.22 4.97
C MET A 312 -8.42 12.13 4.68
N PRO A 313 -7.90 10.96 4.29
CA PRO A 313 -6.53 10.87 3.82
C PRO A 313 -6.39 11.77 2.59
N ASP A 314 -5.30 12.54 2.50
CA ASP A 314 -5.13 13.51 1.42
C ASP A 314 -5.04 12.79 0.06
N LEU A 315 -6.17 12.74 -0.66
CA LEU A 315 -6.25 12.15 -1.99
C LEU A 315 -5.35 12.86 -3.01
N ALA A 316 -4.93 14.11 -2.76
CA ALA A 316 -4.05 14.85 -3.68
C ALA A 316 -2.65 14.23 -3.78
N SER A 317 -2.19 13.55 -2.72
CA SER A 317 -0.93 12.80 -2.71
C SER A 317 -0.97 11.56 -3.64
N ALA A 318 -2.11 10.88 -3.76
CA ALA A 318 -2.28 9.72 -4.63
C ALA A 318 -2.29 10.09 -6.14
N VAL A 319 -2.57 11.35 -6.48
CA VAL A 319 -2.58 11.87 -7.86
C VAL A 319 -1.18 12.27 -8.35
N ASN A 320 -0.24 12.53 -7.42
CA ASN A 320 1.11 13.05 -7.71
C ASN A 320 2.24 12.07 -7.43
N ALA A 321 1.94 10.80 -7.09
CA ALA A 321 2.94 9.75 -6.98
C ALA A 321 3.52 9.44 -8.37
N LYS A 322 4.46 10.27 -8.83
CA LYS A 322 5.43 9.87 -9.84
C LYS A 322 6.38 8.89 -9.16
N ILE A 323 6.10 7.63 -9.43
CA ILE A 323 6.82 6.49 -8.90
C ILE A 323 8.00 6.25 -9.84
N ASP A 324 9.14 6.88 -9.54
CA ASP A 324 10.23 7.04 -10.52
C ASP A 324 11.50 6.20 -10.23
N ASP A 325 11.62 5.48 -9.10
CA ASP A 325 12.76 4.55 -8.91
C ASP A 325 12.53 3.49 -7.80
N PHE A 326 12.60 2.21 -8.19
CA PHE A 326 12.65 1.05 -7.28
C PHE A 326 13.75 0.06 -7.65
N SER A 327 14.77 0.51 -8.38
CA SER A 327 15.85 -0.36 -8.87
C SER A 327 16.64 -1.08 -7.77
N HIS A 328 16.36 -0.77 -6.49
CA HIS A 328 17.02 -1.32 -5.32
C HIS A 328 16.17 -2.30 -4.48
N LEU A 329 14.87 -2.46 -4.76
CA LEU A 329 14.09 -3.59 -4.21
C LEU A 329 14.37 -4.82 -5.06
N VAL A 330 15.45 -5.54 -4.75
CA VAL A 330 15.80 -6.78 -5.45
C VAL A 330 14.74 -7.83 -5.09
N SER A 331 13.80 -8.08 -6.00
CA SER A 331 12.88 -9.21 -5.86
C SER A 331 13.71 -10.49 -5.78
N ASN A 332 13.66 -11.19 -4.64
CA ASN A 332 14.27 -12.51 -4.54
C ASN A 332 13.48 -13.46 -5.46
N HIS A 333 14.12 -13.87 -6.55
CA HIS A 333 13.55 -14.79 -7.52
C HIS A 333 13.05 -16.10 -6.85
N THR A 334 13.72 -16.52 -5.77
CA THR A 334 13.32 -17.66 -4.93
C THR A 334 12.02 -17.40 -4.19
N ALA A 335 11.82 -16.21 -3.63
CA ALA A 335 10.57 -15.85 -2.94
C ALA A 335 9.37 -15.83 -3.92
N SER A 336 9.59 -15.38 -5.16
CA SER A 336 8.56 -15.42 -6.22
C SER A 336 8.23 -16.86 -6.66
N ILE A 337 9.23 -17.75 -6.70
CA ILE A 337 9.03 -19.18 -6.97
C ILE A 337 8.24 -19.84 -5.83
N GLU A 338 8.64 -19.61 -4.57
CA GLU A 338 7.95 -20.16 -3.40
C GLU A 338 6.52 -19.65 -3.27
N ALA A 339 6.31 -18.36 -3.49
CA ALA A 339 5.00 -17.74 -3.64
C ALA A 339 4.16 -18.50 -4.67
N THR A 340 4.70 -18.77 -5.85
CA THR A 340 3.98 -19.47 -6.92
C THR A 340 3.70 -20.94 -6.59
N ILE A 341 4.61 -21.62 -5.89
CA ILE A 341 4.41 -22.98 -5.38
C ILE A 341 3.25 -23.01 -4.37
N ARG A 342 3.20 -22.05 -3.44
CA ARG A 342 2.12 -21.93 -2.44
C ARG A 342 0.78 -21.60 -3.09
N ILE A 343 0.76 -20.72 -4.10
CA ILE A 343 -0.44 -20.42 -4.91
C ILE A 343 -0.96 -21.68 -5.59
N ASN A 344 -0.08 -22.49 -6.16
CA ASN A 344 -0.48 -23.73 -6.82
C ASN A 344 -1.01 -24.77 -5.84
N ALA A 345 -0.44 -24.85 -4.63
CA ALA A 345 -0.97 -25.69 -3.56
C ALA A 345 -2.38 -25.24 -3.14
N TRP A 346 -2.61 -23.93 -3.02
CA TRP A 346 -3.90 -23.36 -2.66
C TRP A 346 -4.94 -23.51 -3.77
N ASN A 347 -4.60 -23.20 -5.02
CA ASN A 347 -5.46 -23.39 -6.18
C ASN A 347 -5.88 -24.86 -6.31
N LYS A 348 -4.95 -25.79 -6.09
CA LYS A 348 -5.25 -27.22 -6.07
C LYS A 348 -6.24 -27.60 -4.96
N ALA A 349 -6.09 -27.06 -3.76
CA ALA A 349 -7.03 -27.28 -2.65
C ALA A 349 -8.42 -26.68 -2.93
N ALA A 350 -8.48 -25.57 -3.69
CA ALA A 350 -9.72 -24.89 -4.06
C ALA A 350 -10.35 -25.38 -5.39
N GLY A 351 -9.79 -26.40 -6.04
CA GLY A 351 -10.27 -26.90 -7.34
C GLY A 351 -10.06 -25.91 -8.50
N LYS A 352 -9.12 -24.97 -8.38
CA LYS A 352 -8.79 -23.94 -9.37
C LYS A 352 -7.54 -24.32 -10.18
N ALA A 353 -7.40 -23.73 -11.37
CA ALA A 353 -6.24 -23.92 -12.22
C ALA A 353 -4.96 -23.36 -11.56
N THR A 354 -3.85 -24.08 -11.71
CA THR A 354 -2.52 -23.64 -11.27
C THR A 354 -1.93 -22.61 -12.24
N VAL A 355 -1.10 -21.71 -11.72
CA VAL A 355 -0.35 -20.73 -12.52
C VAL A 355 1.07 -21.24 -12.82
N PRO A 356 1.68 -20.86 -13.96
CA PRO A 356 3.06 -21.25 -14.28
C PRO A 356 4.05 -20.72 -13.24
N VAL A 357 4.92 -21.60 -12.74
CA VAL A 357 6.01 -21.21 -11.83
C VAL A 357 7.08 -20.45 -12.65
N PRO A 358 7.47 -19.23 -12.24
CA PRO A 358 8.57 -18.50 -12.88
C PRO A 358 9.84 -19.38 -12.93
N LYS A 359 10.50 -19.42 -14.09
CA LYS A 359 11.76 -20.17 -14.24
C LYS A 359 12.88 -19.38 -13.58
N ALA A 360 13.69 -20.07 -12.77
CA ALA A 360 14.89 -19.54 -12.10
C ALA A 360 15.84 -18.82 -13.06
#